data_AF-A0A0B7NUQ2-F1
#
_entry.id   AF-A0A0B7NUQ2-F1
#
_cell.length_a   1.000
_cell.length_b   1.000
_cell.length_c   1.000
_cell.angle_alpha   90.00
_cell.angle_beta   90.00
_cell.angle_gamma   90.00
#
_symmetry.space_group_name_H-M   'P 1'
#
loop_
_entity.id
_entity.type
_entity.pdbx_description
1 polymer ?
#
loop_
_entity_poly.entity_id
_entity_poly.type
_entity_poly.pdbx_seq_one_letter_code
_entity_poly.pdbx_strand_id
1 'polypeptide(L)'
;MTFRLRARPVIAALSVLALAACAQPPSARHTETGDGPTSPASSASSSATGAQAIRGFDFVHADWYDANGNATVRNGASASPEASDKSWAKVDEANAGNATQFGDLNGDGFADAVAWITVGNGSSYWHYAYVWLWDDAQHTAVQLHQPVTDDKQCGNVTKTLTISDAKITVDRLIRAGEACSDQPAHPVANTIAIEGGFPVRETPVRASTMPALAASSDAMQPGAQLKKPLKLAPAADAPELDLGQVSFIVLGGQRGTLDNGFHQVLFRASGDPVTWYTAYTDEIQ
;
A
#
# COMPACT_ATOMS: atom_id res chain seq x y z
N MET A 1 17.75 90.26 3.37
CA MET A 1 16.64 90.21 4.35
C MET A 1 15.80 88.96 4.08
N THR A 2 15.69 88.07 5.08
CA THR A 2 14.51 87.26 5.51
C THR A 2 13.50 86.70 4.48
N PHE A 3 12.89 85.50 4.57
CA PHE A 3 13.02 84.24 5.32
C PHE A 3 11.83 83.35 4.84
N ARG A 4 12.05 82.05 4.53
CA ARG A 4 11.11 80.89 4.52
C ARG A 4 9.86 80.91 3.57
N LEU A 5 9.20 79.81 3.14
CA LEU A 5 8.87 78.50 3.75
C LEU A 5 8.36 77.46 2.68
N ARG A 6 8.74 76.18 2.86
CA ARG A 6 8.08 74.87 2.54
C ARG A 6 7.10 74.69 1.36
N ALA A 7 7.24 73.60 0.58
CA ALA A 7 6.59 72.28 0.80
C ALA A 7 6.79 71.25 -0.36
N ARG A 8 7.34 70.08 0.02
CA ARG A 8 7.22 68.67 -0.43
C ARG A 8 7.30 68.21 -1.92
N PRO A 9 7.91 67.02 -2.16
CA PRO A 9 8.25 66.50 -3.49
C PRO A 9 7.26 65.44 -4.01
N VAL A 10 7.15 65.29 -5.33
CA VAL A 10 6.54 64.12 -5.98
C VAL A 10 7.66 63.32 -6.64
N ILE A 11 7.88 62.10 -6.13
CA ILE A 11 8.80 61.10 -6.68
C ILE A 11 7.95 60.13 -7.50
N ALA A 12 8.24 59.99 -8.80
CA ALA A 12 7.80 58.85 -9.60
C ALA A 12 9.06 58.19 -10.17
N ALA A 13 9.44 57.05 -9.59
CA ALA A 13 10.63 56.29 -9.95
C ALA A 13 10.29 55.23 -11.00
N LEU A 14 11.17 55.13 -12.01
CA LEU A 14 11.17 54.14 -13.08
C LEU A 14 11.27 52.71 -12.51
N SER A 15 10.41 51.82 -12.99
CA SER A 15 10.51 50.38 -12.77
C SER A 15 11.49 49.75 -13.76
N VAL A 16 12.63 49.27 -13.26
CA VAL A 16 13.53 48.36 -13.98
C VAL A 16 13.07 46.93 -13.68
N LEU A 17 12.65 46.19 -14.72
CA LEU A 17 12.36 44.76 -14.63
C LEU A 17 13.69 44.01 -14.41
N ALA A 18 13.91 43.52 -13.19
CA ALA A 18 14.94 42.52 -12.91
C ALA A 18 14.35 41.12 -13.19
N LEU A 19 14.92 40.41 -14.16
CA LEU A 19 14.74 38.97 -14.34
C LEU A 19 15.39 38.24 -13.17
N ALA A 20 14.63 38.06 -12.09
CA ALA A 20 14.94 37.05 -11.08
C ALA A 20 14.60 35.69 -11.70
N ALA A 21 15.62 34.93 -12.08
CA ALA A 21 15.49 33.49 -12.26
C ALA A 21 15.07 32.91 -10.91
N CYS A 22 13.77 32.66 -10.73
CA CYS A 22 13.27 31.83 -9.65
C CYS A 22 13.82 30.42 -9.87
N ALA A 23 14.94 30.10 -9.22
CA ALA A 23 15.25 28.73 -8.88
C ALA A 23 14.01 28.20 -8.13
N GLN A 24 13.31 27.25 -8.75
CA GLN A 24 12.24 26.53 -8.07
C GLN A 24 12.83 25.94 -6.79
N PRO A 25 12.21 26.17 -5.62
CA PRO A 25 12.58 25.42 -4.42
C PRO A 25 12.40 23.93 -4.72
N PRO A 26 13.25 23.04 -4.19
CA PRO A 26 13.05 21.60 -4.34
C PRO A 26 11.63 21.29 -3.87
N SER A 27 10.86 20.63 -4.74
CA SER A 27 9.50 20.17 -4.44
C SER A 27 9.47 19.57 -3.03
N ALA A 28 8.43 19.92 -2.26
CA ALA A 28 8.15 19.28 -0.99
C ALA A 28 8.28 17.76 -1.16
N ARG A 29 9.13 17.14 -0.33
CA ARG A 29 9.20 15.68 -0.20
C ARG A 29 7.77 15.18 -0.03
N HIS A 30 7.37 14.20 -0.84
CA HIS A 30 6.14 13.47 -0.63
C HIS A 30 6.20 12.85 0.78
N THR A 31 5.47 13.41 1.74
CA THR A 31 5.34 12.85 3.08
C THR A 31 4.27 11.76 3.03
N GLU A 32 4.58 10.66 2.36
CA GLU A 32 3.77 9.45 2.45
C GLU A 32 4.17 8.74 3.74
N THR A 33 3.39 8.96 4.80
CA THR A 33 3.56 8.28 6.08
C THR A 33 2.69 7.04 6.10
N GLY A 34 3.23 5.90 6.52
CA GLY A 34 2.42 4.69 6.70
C GLY A 34 1.28 4.90 7.70
N ASP A 35 0.18 4.16 7.52
CA ASP A 35 -1.03 4.26 8.36
C ASP A 35 -1.08 3.20 9.47
N GLY A 36 -0.09 2.30 9.51
CA GLY A 36 -0.02 1.17 10.42
C GLY A 36 0.65 1.43 11.77
N PRO A 37 0.82 0.39 12.60
CA PRO A 37 1.43 0.53 13.92
C PRO A 37 2.86 1.07 13.81
N THR A 38 3.15 2.09 14.62
CA THR A 38 4.50 2.58 14.86
C THR A 38 5.15 1.74 15.96
N SER A 39 6.30 1.12 15.68
CA SER A 39 7.05 0.40 16.72
C SER A 39 7.83 1.37 17.62
N PRO A 40 8.02 1.06 18.92
CA PRO A 40 8.84 1.88 19.81
C PRO A 40 10.28 1.98 19.31
N ALA A 41 10.94 3.13 19.53
CA ALA A 41 12.32 3.40 19.10
C ALA A 41 13.38 2.35 19.54
N SER A 42 13.05 1.52 20.52
CA SER A 42 13.87 0.39 20.99
C SER A 42 14.11 -0.71 19.95
N SER A 43 13.36 -0.72 18.84
CA SER A 43 13.50 -1.69 17.74
C SER A 43 14.57 -1.31 16.70
N ALA A 44 15.22 -0.15 16.82
CA ALA A 44 16.31 0.24 15.93
C ALA A 44 17.63 -0.42 16.36
N SER A 45 18.06 -1.47 15.65
CA SER A 45 19.41 -2.01 15.80
C SER A 45 20.43 -1.08 15.12
N SER A 46 21.42 -0.65 15.91
CA SER A 46 22.20 0.58 15.78
C SER A 46 23.34 0.59 14.75
N SER A 47 23.26 -0.19 13.67
CA SER A 47 24.39 -0.30 12.72
C SER A 47 24.20 0.44 11.38
N ALA A 48 22.96 0.60 10.92
CA ALA A 48 22.65 1.34 9.69
C ALA A 48 22.22 2.78 10.03
N THR A 49 22.77 3.76 9.31
CA THR A 49 22.47 5.19 9.52
C THR A 49 22.12 5.87 8.19
N GLY A 50 21.45 7.02 8.25
CA GLY A 50 21.04 7.78 7.08
C GLY A 50 20.08 7.01 6.17
N ALA A 51 20.25 7.15 4.85
CA ALA A 51 19.36 6.61 3.82
C ALA A 51 19.16 5.07 3.83
N GLN A 52 19.85 4.31 4.68
CA GLN A 52 19.71 2.85 4.78
C GLN A 52 19.34 2.38 6.20
N ALA A 53 18.94 3.29 7.09
CA ALA A 53 18.71 3.01 8.51
C ALA A 53 17.71 1.87 8.77
N ILE A 54 16.66 1.73 7.94
CA ILE A 54 15.66 0.66 8.07
C ILE A 54 16.27 -0.75 8.02
N ARG A 55 17.46 -0.94 7.43
CA ARG A 55 18.12 -2.26 7.38
C ARG A 55 18.53 -2.76 8.77
N GLY A 56 18.67 -1.86 9.73
CA GLY A 56 18.89 -2.18 11.14
C GLY A 56 17.59 -2.34 11.93
N PHE A 57 16.41 -2.15 11.32
CA PHE A 57 15.15 -2.25 12.05
C PHE A 57 14.84 -3.70 12.44
N ASP A 58 14.45 -3.91 13.68
CA ASP A 58 14.10 -5.20 14.25
C ASP A 58 12.65 -5.57 13.96
N PHE A 59 12.41 -6.05 12.75
CA PHE A 59 11.11 -6.56 12.30
C PHE A 59 10.58 -7.71 13.18
N VAL A 60 11.47 -8.47 13.83
CA VAL A 60 11.11 -9.64 14.64
C VAL A 60 10.41 -9.21 15.92
N HIS A 61 10.79 -8.09 16.52
CA HIS A 61 10.19 -7.56 17.75
C HIS A 61 9.24 -6.37 17.52
N ALA A 62 8.99 -6.01 16.27
CA ALA A 62 8.03 -4.97 15.89
C ALA A 62 6.57 -5.37 16.17
N ASP A 63 5.71 -4.36 16.26
CA ASP A 63 4.25 -4.52 16.25
C ASP A 63 3.76 -4.64 14.80
N TRP A 64 3.05 -5.71 14.47
CA TRP A 64 2.53 -5.96 13.11
C TRP A 64 1.02 -5.86 13.07
N TYR A 65 0.46 -5.44 11.95
CA TYR A 65 -0.97 -5.52 11.66
C TYR A 65 -1.33 -6.84 10.96
N ASP A 66 -2.38 -7.51 11.43
CA ASP A 66 -3.01 -8.64 10.77
C ASP A 66 -4.26 -8.17 10.01
N ALA A 67 -4.19 -8.13 8.68
CA ALA A 67 -5.30 -7.70 7.82
C ALA A 67 -6.53 -8.62 7.89
N ASN A 68 -6.37 -9.90 8.26
CA ASN A 68 -7.50 -10.82 8.40
C ASN A 68 -8.21 -10.64 9.75
N GLY A 69 -7.42 -10.50 10.83
CA GLY A 69 -7.94 -10.29 12.18
C GLY A 69 -8.33 -8.84 12.50
N ASN A 70 -7.90 -7.87 11.68
CA ASN A 70 -8.00 -6.43 11.94
C ASN A 70 -7.46 -6.08 13.34
N ALA A 71 -6.24 -6.54 13.64
CA ALA A 71 -5.64 -6.44 14.95
C ALA A 71 -4.12 -6.30 14.88
N THR A 72 -3.53 -5.71 15.92
CA THR A 72 -2.07 -5.73 16.10
C THR A 72 -1.63 -7.06 16.72
N VAL A 73 -0.61 -7.67 16.13
CA VAL A 73 0.01 -8.92 16.56
C VAL A 73 1.50 -8.71 16.79
N ARG A 74 2.07 -9.54 17.68
CA ARG A 74 3.52 -9.61 17.90
C ARG A 74 4.01 -11.00 17.59
N ASN A 75 5.22 -11.07 17.07
CA ASN A 75 5.93 -12.33 16.96
C ASN A 75 5.97 -13.03 18.33
N GLY A 76 5.66 -14.32 18.37
CA GLY A 76 5.70 -15.09 19.62
C GLY A 76 4.41 -15.08 20.46
N ALA A 77 3.29 -14.60 19.94
CA ALA A 77 1.98 -15.00 20.47
C ALA A 77 1.80 -16.51 20.20
N SER A 78 2.02 -17.37 21.20
CA SER A 78 1.80 -18.83 21.18
C SER A 78 2.53 -19.62 20.09
N ALA A 79 3.84 -19.84 20.29
CA ALA A 79 4.63 -20.79 19.51
C ALA A 79 4.16 -22.25 19.74
N SER A 80 3.13 -22.70 19.01
CA SER A 80 3.09 -24.03 18.38
C SER A 80 1.83 -24.15 17.50
N PRO A 81 1.96 -24.52 16.20
CA PRO A 81 0.83 -24.90 15.33
C PRO A 81 -0.02 -26.07 15.85
N GLU A 82 0.39 -26.72 16.94
CA GLU A 82 -0.19 -27.97 17.43
C GLU A 82 -1.40 -27.79 18.36
N ALA A 83 -1.75 -26.57 18.76
CA ALA A 83 -2.98 -26.29 19.50
C ALA A 83 -4.04 -25.69 18.55
N SER A 84 -5.08 -26.45 18.23
CA SER A 84 -6.08 -26.16 17.19
C SER A 84 -6.87 -24.86 17.34
N ASP A 85 -6.80 -24.19 18.49
CA ASP A 85 -7.68 -23.08 18.84
C ASP A 85 -6.92 -21.79 19.22
N LYS A 86 -5.59 -21.75 19.02
CA LYS A 86 -4.77 -20.59 19.42
C LYS A 86 -4.33 -19.77 18.21
N SER A 87 -4.51 -18.46 18.32
CA SER A 87 -3.92 -17.48 17.39
C SER A 87 -2.41 -17.43 17.57
N TRP A 88 -1.68 -17.40 16.47
CA TRP A 88 -0.23 -17.29 16.47
C TRP A 88 0.28 -16.37 15.37
N ALA A 89 1.48 -15.81 15.59
CA ALA A 89 2.17 -14.97 14.62
C ALA A 89 3.67 -15.27 14.62
N LYS A 90 4.23 -15.40 13.42
CA LYS A 90 5.65 -15.70 13.18
C LYS A 90 6.18 -14.79 12.08
N VAL A 91 7.17 -13.97 12.41
CA VAL A 91 7.91 -13.17 11.42
C VAL A 91 8.91 -14.08 10.69
N ASP A 92 9.00 -13.97 9.37
CA ASP A 92 10.00 -14.74 8.63
C ASP A 92 11.38 -14.15 8.85
N GLU A 93 12.33 -15.00 9.24
CA GLU A 93 13.73 -14.61 9.33
C GLU A 93 14.36 -14.56 7.93
N ALA A 94 15.44 -13.79 7.78
CA ALA A 94 16.11 -13.57 6.49
C ALA A 94 16.51 -14.87 5.74
N ASN A 95 16.68 -15.99 6.45
CA ASN A 95 17.05 -17.29 5.89
C ASN A 95 15.87 -18.26 5.69
N ALA A 96 14.63 -17.86 6.00
CA ALA A 96 13.44 -18.71 5.97
C ALA A 96 12.79 -18.89 4.58
N GLY A 97 13.47 -18.46 3.51
CA GLY A 97 13.00 -18.55 2.13
C GLY A 97 12.42 -17.24 1.58
N ASN A 98 11.95 -16.33 2.44
CA ASN A 98 11.46 -14.99 2.07
C ASN A 98 12.28 -13.91 2.76
N ALA A 99 13.43 -13.54 2.18
CA ALA A 99 14.26 -12.49 2.74
C ALA A 99 13.58 -11.12 2.64
N THR A 100 13.67 -10.31 3.71
CA THR A 100 13.28 -8.90 3.68
C THR A 100 13.97 -8.19 2.52
N GLN A 101 13.19 -7.57 1.65
CA GLN A 101 13.68 -6.78 0.53
C GLN A 101 13.74 -5.31 0.95
N PHE A 102 14.65 -4.55 0.35
CA PHE A 102 14.85 -3.13 0.68
C PHE A 102 14.95 -2.29 -0.58
N GLY A 103 14.39 -1.09 -0.55
CA GLY A 103 14.49 -0.09 -1.61
C GLY A 103 13.71 1.16 -1.22
N ASP A 104 14.04 2.30 -1.82
CA ASP A 104 13.29 3.55 -1.64
C ASP A 104 11.99 3.44 -2.46
N LEU A 105 10.87 3.12 -1.79
CA LEU A 105 9.59 2.80 -2.42
C LEU A 105 8.68 4.02 -2.52
N ASN A 106 8.81 4.99 -1.61
CA ASN A 106 8.04 6.25 -1.63
C ASN A 106 8.83 7.43 -2.25
N GLY A 107 10.10 7.25 -2.61
CA GLY A 107 10.94 8.26 -3.26
C GLY A 107 11.42 9.37 -2.33
N ASP A 108 11.42 9.17 -1.01
CA ASP A 108 11.81 10.19 -0.03
C ASP A 108 13.33 10.28 0.21
N GLY A 109 14.09 9.37 -0.40
CA GLY A 109 15.55 9.26 -0.30
C GLY A 109 16.04 8.34 0.82
N PHE A 110 15.13 7.69 1.55
CA PHE A 110 15.42 6.64 2.52
C PHE A 110 14.96 5.29 1.99
N ALA A 111 15.70 4.23 2.31
CA ALA A 111 15.25 2.89 2.01
C ALA A 111 14.05 2.53 2.90
N ASP A 112 13.08 1.89 2.27
CA ASP A 112 11.96 1.18 2.88
C ASP A 112 12.23 -0.33 2.84
N ALA A 113 11.29 -1.11 3.37
CA ALA A 113 11.39 -2.55 3.40
C ALA A 113 10.08 -3.24 3.00
N VAL A 114 10.21 -4.43 2.40
CA VAL A 114 9.13 -5.41 2.32
C VAL A 114 9.51 -6.62 3.17
N ALA A 115 8.79 -6.80 4.26
CA ALA A 115 9.05 -7.84 5.27
C ALA A 115 7.81 -8.75 5.43
N TRP A 116 8.05 -9.95 5.95
CA TRP A 116 7.06 -11.03 5.94
C TRP A 116 6.63 -11.48 7.33
N ILE A 117 5.34 -11.76 7.48
CA ILE A 117 4.77 -12.35 8.69
C ILE A 117 3.74 -13.41 8.32
N THR A 118 3.78 -14.55 9.01
CA THR A 118 2.71 -15.55 8.99
C THR A 118 1.86 -15.42 10.23
N VAL A 119 0.55 -15.27 10.06
CA VAL A 119 -0.44 -15.25 11.14
C VAL A 119 -1.38 -16.43 10.96
N GLY A 120 -1.75 -17.10 12.05
CA GLY A 120 -2.64 -18.26 11.97
C GLY A 120 -3.53 -18.44 13.17
N ASN A 121 -4.52 -19.31 12.99
CA ASN A 121 -5.42 -19.80 14.02
C ASN A 121 -5.56 -21.32 13.84
N GLY A 122 -5.00 -22.09 14.79
CA GLY A 122 -4.84 -23.53 14.62
C GLY A 122 -4.04 -23.86 13.36
N SER A 123 -4.61 -24.69 12.49
CA SER A 123 -3.99 -25.10 11.22
C SER A 123 -4.21 -24.14 10.05
N SER A 124 -5.09 -23.14 10.21
CA SER A 124 -5.32 -22.09 9.20
C SER A 124 -4.29 -20.98 9.35
N TYR A 125 -3.76 -20.49 8.23
CA TYR A 125 -2.79 -19.40 8.23
C TYR A 125 -2.94 -18.48 7.02
N TRP A 126 -2.35 -17.30 7.17
CA TRP A 126 -2.15 -16.27 6.16
C TRP A 126 -0.69 -15.83 6.25
N HIS A 127 -0.03 -15.81 5.11
CA HIS A 127 1.34 -15.35 4.98
C HIS A 127 1.36 -14.04 4.20
N TYR A 128 1.74 -12.97 4.89
CA TYR A 128 1.69 -11.62 4.37
C TYR A 128 3.08 -11.08 4.04
N ALA A 129 3.18 -10.35 2.93
CA ALA A 129 4.26 -9.40 2.69
C ALA A 129 3.75 -7.98 2.93
N TYR A 130 4.40 -7.22 3.81
CA TYR A 130 4.04 -5.84 4.11
C TYR A 130 5.15 -4.87 3.76
N VAL A 131 4.76 -3.69 3.31
CA VAL A 131 5.65 -2.54 3.18
C VAL A 131 5.80 -1.88 4.54
N TRP A 132 7.04 -1.50 4.84
CA TRP A 132 7.43 -0.72 6.00
C TRP A 132 8.18 0.51 5.50
N LEU A 133 7.59 1.68 5.69
CA LEU A 133 8.18 2.96 5.32
C LEU A 133 9.09 3.47 6.43
N TRP A 134 10.25 4.03 6.09
CA TRP A 134 11.14 4.62 7.09
C TRP A 134 10.68 6.04 7.47
N ASP A 135 10.41 6.27 8.75
CA ASP A 135 10.21 7.61 9.30
C ASP A 135 11.53 8.14 9.87
N ASP A 136 12.23 8.97 9.09
CA ASP A 136 13.50 9.59 9.51
C ASP A 136 13.33 10.55 10.69
N ALA A 137 12.18 11.20 10.84
CA ALA A 137 11.94 12.14 11.94
C ALA A 137 11.77 11.40 13.28
N GLN A 138 11.14 10.23 13.24
CA GLN A 138 10.92 9.39 14.42
C GLN A 138 12.00 8.30 14.61
N HIS A 139 12.88 8.14 13.62
CA HIS A 139 13.88 7.08 13.56
C HIS A 139 13.28 5.67 13.78
N THR A 140 12.15 5.41 13.11
CA THR A 140 11.43 4.13 13.21
C THR A 140 10.85 3.74 11.85
N ALA A 141 10.39 2.50 11.73
CA ALA A 141 9.65 2.05 10.56
C ALA A 141 8.14 2.02 10.86
N VAL A 142 7.34 2.41 9.88
CA VAL A 142 5.88 2.42 9.95
C VAL A 142 5.33 1.46 8.90
N GLN A 143 4.57 0.47 9.35
CA GLN A 143 3.94 -0.49 8.45
C GLN A 143 2.81 0.17 7.64
N LEU A 144 2.59 -0.25 6.40
CA LEU A 144 1.32 -0.01 5.70
C LEU A 144 0.30 -1.07 6.12
N HIS A 145 -0.94 -0.70 6.44
CA HIS A 145 -1.98 -1.68 6.82
C HIS A 145 -2.34 -2.67 5.71
N GLN A 146 -1.98 -2.31 4.48
CA GLN A 146 -2.30 -3.03 3.26
C GLN A 146 -1.14 -3.96 2.88
N PRO A 147 -1.31 -5.29 2.94
CA PRO A 147 -0.24 -6.17 2.51
C PRO A 147 -0.12 -6.18 0.98
N VAL A 148 1.11 -6.35 0.50
CA VAL A 148 1.46 -6.57 -0.91
C VAL A 148 0.92 -7.93 -1.38
N THR A 149 1.02 -8.95 -0.53
CA THR A 149 0.52 -10.32 -0.76
C THR A 149 -0.10 -10.89 0.51
N ASP A 150 -1.05 -11.81 0.34
CA ASP A 150 -1.95 -12.36 1.36
C ASP A 150 -2.17 -13.87 1.16
N ASP A 151 -1.09 -14.64 1.22
CA ASP A 151 -1.12 -16.06 0.85
C ASP A 151 -1.74 -16.90 1.97
N LYS A 152 -3.04 -17.12 1.84
CA LYS A 152 -3.83 -17.98 2.74
C LYS A 152 -3.55 -19.47 2.47
N GLN A 153 -3.67 -20.30 3.50
CA GLN A 153 -3.81 -21.75 3.35
C GLN A 153 -4.85 -22.10 2.28
N CYS A 154 -4.48 -23.03 1.38
CA CYS A 154 -5.29 -23.42 0.20
C CYS A 154 -5.58 -22.27 -0.78
N GLY A 155 -4.89 -21.14 -0.70
CA GLY A 155 -5.09 -19.97 -1.55
C GLY A 155 -4.08 -19.88 -2.69
N ASN A 156 -3.81 -18.63 -3.08
CA ASN A 156 -2.74 -18.25 -4.00
C ASN A 156 -1.38 -18.43 -3.31
N VAL A 157 -0.32 -18.48 -4.11
CA VAL A 157 1.06 -18.63 -3.63
C VAL A 157 1.95 -17.59 -4.28
N THR A 158 2.68 -16.83 -3.48
CA THR A 158 3.77 -15.98 -3.95
C THR A 158 5.02 -16.83 -4.16
N LYS A 159 5.61 -16.74 -5.36
CA LYS A 159 6.85 -17.44 -5.71
C LYS A 159 8.07 -16.58 -5.44
N THR A 160 7.99 -15.31 -5.85
CA THR A 160 9.08 -14.35 -5.75
C THR A 160 8.50 -12.97 -5.48
N LEU A 161 9.26 -12.18 -4.73
CA LEU A 161 9.02 -10.77 -4.52
C LEU A 161 10.36 -10.07 -4.61
N THR A 162 10.43 -9.02 -5.43
CA THR A 162 11.65 -8.24 -5.65
C THR A 162 11.32 -6.75 -5.65
N ILE A 163 12.27 -5.94 -5.21
CA ILE A 163 12.17 -4.48 -5.29
C ILE A 163 13.18 -3.99 -6.32
N SER A 164 12.72 -3.18 -7.27
CA SER A 164 13.53 -2.52 -8.30
C SER A 164 12.87 -1.22 -8.74
N ASP A 165 13.63 -0.15 -8.90
CA ASP A 165 13.14 1.15 -9.41
C ASP A 165 11.89 1.68 -8.69
N ALA A 166 11.91 1.66 -7.34
CA ALA A 166 10.78 2.05 -6.47
C ALA A 166 9.50 1.21 -6.66
N LYS A 167 9.61 0.03 -7.27
CA LYS A 167 8.49 -0.87 -7.53
C LYS A 167 8.75 -2.25 -6.96
N ILE A 168 7.66 -2.90 -6.54
CA ILE A 168 7.64 -4.26 -6.04
C ILE A 168 7.11 -5.16 -7.16
N THR A 169 7.94 -6.08 -7.64
CA THR A 169 7.51 -7.10 -8.60
C THR A 169 7.26 -8.42 -7.86
N VAL A 170 6.07 -8.99 -8.05
CA VAL A 170 5.60 -10.19 -7.37
C VAL A 170 5.13 -11.24 -8.39
N ASP A 171 5.84 -12.36 -8.49
CA ASP A 171 5.34 -13.51 -9.24
C ASP A 171 4.50 -14.39 -8.31
N ARG A 172 3.25 -14.67 -8.71
CA ARG A 172 2.30 -15.48 -7.97
C ARG A 172 1.77 -16.63 -8.81
N LEU A 173 1.26 -17.65 -8.14
CA LEU A 173 0.42 -18.70 -8.70
C LEU A 173 -0.98 -18.54 -8.12
N ILE A 174 -1.96 -18.35 -9.01
CA ILE A 174 -3.36 -18.17 -8.66
C ILE A 174 -4.07 -19.51 -8.72
N ARG A 175 -4.88 -19.80 -7.70
CA ARG A 175 -5.69 -21.02 -7.66
C ARG A 175 -7.01 -20.78 -8.40
N ALA A 176 -7.30 -21.64 -9.37
CA ALA A 176 -8.52 -21.64 -10.17
C ALA A 176 -9.09 -23.06 -10.30
N GLY A 177 -9.51 -23.64 -9.17
CA GLY A 177 -10.23 -24.91 -9.12
C GLY A 177 -9.39 -26.13 -8.75
N GLU A 178 -8.07 -25.97 -8.57
CA GLU A 178 -7.19 -27.03 -8.07
C GLU A 178 -7.48 -27.34 -6.59
N ALA A 179 -7.35 -28.62 -6.20
CA ALA A 179 -7.57 -29.04 -4.82
C ALA A 179 -6.50 -28.46 -3.88
N CYS A 180 -6.80 -28.26 -2.59
CA CYS A 180 -5.85 -27.67 -1.64
C CYS A 180 -4.53 -28.45 -1.52
N SER A 181 -4.55 -29.76 -1.77
CA SER A 181 -3.35 -30.61 -1.83
C SER A 181 -2.43 -30.29 -3.00
N ASP A 182 -2.95 -29.62 -4.03
CA ASP A 182 -2.27 -29.33 -5.28
C ASP A 182 -1.75 -27.90 -5.26
N GLN A 183 -0.61 -27.67 -5.91
CA GLN A 183 -0.08 -26.33 -6.11
C GLN A 183 -0.95 -25.57 -7.14
N PRO A 184 -1.24 -24.27 -6.93
CA PRO A 184 -1.93 -23.47 -7.94
C PRO A 184 -1.15 -23.41 -9.25
N ALA A 185 -1.82 -23.43 -10.40
CA ALA A 185 -1.16 -23.59 -11.70
C ALA A 185 -1.08 -22.30 -12.54
N HIS A 186 -1.77 -21.22 -12.16
CA HIS A 186 -1.91 -20.03 -13.02
C HIS A 186 -0.90 -18.94 -12.65
N PRO A 187 0.19 -18.75 -13.41
CA PRO A 187 1.18 -17.72 -13.11
C PRO A 187 0.64 -16.32 -13.41
N VAL A 188 0.88 -15.39 -12.49
CA VAL A 188 0.62 -13.95 -12.66
C VAL A 188 1.82 -13.19 -12.12
N ALA A 189 2.36 -12.26 -12.89
CA ALA A 189 3.34 -11.29 -12.42
C ALA A 189 2.64 -9.98 -12.11
N ASN A 190 2.87 -9.42 -10.92
CA ASN A 190 2.34 -8.13 -10.52
C ASN A 190 3.45 -7.11 -10.32
N THR A 191 3.22 -5.87 -10.70
CA THR A 191 4.05 -4.72 -10.34
C THR A 191 3.24 -3.81 -9.44
N ILE A 192 3.81 -3.40 -8.31
CA ILE A 192 3.17 -2.59 -7.28
C ILE A 192 4.06 -1.39 -6.98
N ALA A 193 3.49 -0.19 -6.97
CA ALA A 193 4.13 1.06 -6.53
C ALA A 193 3.52 1.52 -5.20
N ILE A 194 4.18 2.43 -4.51
CA ILE A 194 3.60 3.13 -3.36
C ILE A 194 3.07 4.47 -3.84
N GLU A 195 1.77 4.69 -3.64
CA GLU A 195 1.10 5.92 -4.03
C GLU A 195 0.18 6.37 -2.89
N GLY A 196 0.39 7.59 -2.39
CA GLY A 196 -0.37 8.14 -1.27
C GLY A 196 -0.22 7.34 0.02
N GLY A 197 0.88 6.61 0.21
CA GLY A 197 1.08 5.72 1.35
C GLY A 197 0.38 4.37 1.23
N PHE A 198 -0.05 3.97 0.02
CA PHE A 198 -0.70 2.67 -0.22
C PHE A 198 0.07 1.84 -1.25
N PRO A 199 0.18 0.51 -1.08
CA PRO A 199 0.66 -0.36 -2.13
C PRO A 199 -0.40 -0.51 -3.22
N VAL A 200 -0.13 0.09 -4.37
CA VAL A 200 -0.97 0.14 -5.56
C VAL A 200 -0.42 -0.78 -6.62
N ARG A 201 -1.22 -1.76 -7.06
CA ARG A 201 -0.83 -2.64 -8.17
C ARG A 201 -1.02 -1.93 -9.50
N GLU A 202 0.07 -1.57 -10.15
CA GLU A 202 0.08 -0.95 -11.47
C GLU A 202 -0.17 -1.95 -12.61
N THR A 203 0.28 -3.20 -12.48
CA THR A 203 0.15 -4.20 -13.55
C THR A 203 0.07 -5.61 -12.98
N PRO A 204 -0.84 -6.48 -13.48
CA PRO A 204 -2.15 -6.07 -13.98
C PRO A 204 -2.90 -5.35 -12.83
N VAL A 205 -3.73 -4.36 -13.16
CA VAL A 205 -4.35 -3.51 -12.13
C VAL A 205 -5.26 -4.33 -11.21
N ARG A 206 -4.91 -4.43 -9.91
CA ARG A 206 -5.81 -4.86 -8.81
C ARG A 206 -5.70 -3.88 -7.68
N ALA A 207 -6.81 -3.30 -7.27
CA ALA A 207 -6.76 -2.15 -6.40
C ALA A 207 -7.75 -2.19 -5.25
N SER A 208 -7.45 -3.05 -4.28
CA SER A 208 -7.89 -2.95 -2.90
C SER A 208 -7.25 -4.10 -2.14
N THR A 209 -6.78 -3.82 -0.94
CA THR A 209 -6.19 -4.80 0.00
C THR A 209 -7.21 -5.48 0.88
N MET A 210 -8.47 -5.04 0.81
CA MET A 210 -9.56 -5.71 1.48
C MET A 210 -10.05 -6.92 0.68
N PRO A 211 -10.46 -8.01 1.36
CA PRO A 211 -11.07 -9.17 0.71
C PRO A 211 -12.24 -8.76 -0.19
N ALA A 212 -12.30 -9.36 -1.37
CA ALA A 212 -13.44 -9.19 -2.26
C ALA A 212 -14.66 -9.90 -1.67
N LEU A 213 -15.79 -9.20 -1.55
CA LEU A 213 -17.08 -9.85 -1.29
C LEU A 213 -17.53 -10.61 -2.53
N ALA A 214 -18.39 -11.61 -2.35
CA ALA A 214 -19.00 -12.29 -3.50
C ALA A 214 -19.80 -11.29 -4.36
N ALA A 215 -19.78 -11.50 -5.67
CA ALA A 215 -20.62 -10.79 -6.62
C ALA A 215 -22.08 -10.84 -6.21
N SER A 216 -22.74 -9.68 -6.09
CA SER A 216 -24.15 -9.57 -5.71
C SER A 216 -25.06 -9.05 -6.82
N SER A 217 -24.48 -8.63 -7.94
CA SER A 217 -25.19 -8.16 -9.13
C SER A 217 -24.68 -8.87 -10.37
N ASP A 218 -25.42 -8.71 -11.48
CA ASP A 218 -24.91 -9.06 -12.80
C ASP A 218 -23.72 -8.17 -13.18
N ALA A 219 -22.84 -8.70 -14.03
CA ALA A 219 -21.69 -7.97 -14.55
C ALA A 219 -22.14 -6.89 -15.55
N MET A 220 -21.56 -5.70 -15.43
CA MET A 220 -21.92 -4.52 -16.22
C MET A 220 -20.67 -3.85 -16.80
N GLN A 221 -20.83 -3.14 -17.92
CA GLN A 221 -19.78 -2.31 -18.50
C GLN A 221 -19.64 -0.99 -17.71
N PRO A 222 -18.43 -0.60 -17.27
CA PRO A 222 -18.24 0.49 -16.30
C PRO A 222 -18.70 1.86 -16.79
N GLY A 223 -18.29 2.24 -18.01
CA GLY A 223 -18.55 3.59 -18.57
C GLY A 223 -20.02 3.91 -18.84
N ALA A 224 -20.93 2.94 -18.68
CA ALA A 224 -22.37 3.15 -18.76
C ALA A 224 -23.00 3.51 -17.40
N GLN A 225 -22.31 3.26 -16.29
CA GLN A 225 -22.86 3.34 -14.93
C GLN A 225 -22.07 4.31 -14.04
N LEU A 226 -20.75 4.38 -14.22
CA LEU A 226 -19.85 5.21 -13.43
C LEU A 226 -19.34 6.37 -14.29
N LYS A 227 -19.18 7.54 -13.66
CA LYS A 227 -18.64 8.76 -14.29
C LYS A 227 -17.29 9.16 -13.69
N LYS A 228 -17.01 8.72 -12.47
CA LYS A 228 -15.73 8.90 -11.78
C LYS A 228 -14.90 7.62 -11.87
N PRO A 229 -13.56 7.76 -11.80
CA PRO A 229 -12.66 6.64 -11.55
C PRO A 229 -13.05 5.82 -10.32
N LEU A 230 -12.62 4.56 -10.29
CA LEU A 230 -12.73 3.73 -9.10
C LEU A 230 -11.61 4.08 -8.12
N LYS A 231 -11.84 3.99 -6.81
CA LYS A 231 -10.81 4.20 -5.79
C LYS A 231 -10.17 2.89 -5.36
N LEU A 232 -8.87 2.93 -5.10
CA LEU A 232 -8.11 1.74 -4.73
C LEU A 232 -8.27 1.36 -3.24
N ALA A 233 -8.79 2.28 -2.43
CA ALA A 233 -9.14 2.09 -1.03
C ALA A 233 -10.43 2.89 -0.71
N PRO A 234 -11.16 2.55 0.36
CA PRO A 234 -12.38 3.26 0.77
C PRO A 234 -12.03 4.57 1.52
N ALA A 235 -11.20 5.41 0.90
CA ALA A 235 -10.74 6.69 1.45
C ALA A 235 -10.91 7.80 0.42
N ALA A 236 -11.09 9.04 0.89
CA ALA A 236 -11.37 10.17 0.02
C ALA A 236 -10.18 10.53 -0.89
N ASP A 237 -8.96 10.34 -0.39
CA ASP A 237 -7.66 10.63 -0.98
C ASP A 237 -6.96 9.39 -1.57
N ALA A 238 -7.64 8.24 -1.58
CA ALA A 238 -7.10 7.04 -2.19
C ALA A 238 -6.81 7.25 -3.69
N PRO A 239 -5.74 6.64 -4.23
CA PRO A 239 -5.46 6.63 -5.65
C PRO A 239 -6.67 6.15 -6.48
N GLU A 240 -6.72 6.59 -7.74
CA GLU A 240 -7.85 6.41 -8.65
C GLU A 240 -7.49 5.51 -9.85
N LEU A 241 -8.41 4.64 -10.24
CA LEU A 241 -8.35 3.73 -11.37
C LEU A 241 -9.28 4.21 -12.48
N ASP A 242 -8.68 4.56 -13.61
CA ASP A 242 -9.38 4.98 -14.81
C ASP A 242 -10.32 3.87 -15.33
N LEU A 243 -11.56 4.24 -15.65
CA LEU A 243 -12.58 3.31 -16.11
C LEU A 243 -12.23 2.62 -17.44
N GLY A 244 -11.36 3.21 -18.27
CA GLY A 244 -10.88 2.62 -19.52
C GLY A 244 -9.97 1.39 -19.32
N GLN A 245 -9.44 1.19 -18.11
CA GLN A 245 -8.68 -0.01 -17.75
C GLN A 245 -9.59 -1.14 -17.23
N VAL A 246 -10.88 -0.86 -17.06
CA VAL A 246 -11.86 -1.76 -16.46
C VAL A 246 -12.76 -2.35 -17.54
N SER A 247 -12.81 -3.67 -17.63
CA SER A 247 -13.63 -4.37 -18.64
C SER A 247 -15.04 -4.68 -18.16
N PHE A 248 -15.20 -4.97 -16.88
CA PHE A 248 -16.50 -5.28 -16.26
C PHE A 248 -16.46 -4.89 -14.80
N ILE A 249 -17.59 -4.44 -14.25
CA ILE A 249 -17.81 -4.26 -12.81
C ILE A 249 -19.01 -5.09 -12.35
N VAL A 250 -18.96 -5.48 -11.07
CA VAL A 250 -20.03 -6.12 -10.32
C VAL A 250 -20.05 -5.48 -8.93
N LEU A 251 -21.21 -5.32 -8.31
CA LEU A 251 -21.26 -4.93 -6.90
C LEU A 251 -20.70 -6.05 -6.01
N GLY A 252 -19.79 -5.69 -5.11
CA GLY A 252 -19.32 -6.57 -4.04
C GLY A 252 -20.24 -6.50 -2.84
N GLY A 253 -20.74 -7.64 -2.39
CA GLY A 253 -21.58 -7.72 -1.19
C GLY A 253 -23.01 -7.22 -1.39
N GLN A 254 -23.86 -7.32 -0.37
CA GLN A 254 -25.27 -6.92 -0.49
C GLN A 254 -25.40 -5.43 -0.87
N ARG A 255 -26.38 -5.12 -1.73
CA ARG A 255 -26.68 -3.73 -2.12
C ARG A 255 -26.96 -2.89 -0.87
N GLY A 256 -26.31 -1.72 -0.77
CA GLY A 256 -26.43 -0.82 0.37
C GLY A 256 -25.44 -1.09 1.51
N THR A 257 -24.60 -2.12 1.42
CA THR A 257 -23.44 -2.25 2.29
C THR A 257 -22.35 -1.28 1.82
N LEU A 258 -21.93 -0.39 2.71
CA LEU A 258 -20.89 0.60 2.47
C LEU A 258 -19.69 0.31 3.36
N ASP A 259 -18.51 0.55 2.82
CA ASP A 259 -17.25 0.61 3.56
C ASP A 259 -16.73 2.05 3.53
N ASN A 260 -16.69 2.69 4.69
CA ASN A 260 -16.38 4.12 4.85
C ASN A 260 -17.12 5.05 3.86
N GLY A 261 -18.39 4.74 3.57
CA GLY A 261 -19.21 5.52 2.65
C GLY A 261 -19.02 5.19 1.16
N PHE A 262 -18.18 4.21 0.83
CA PHE A 262 -17.99 3.72 -0.54
C PHE A 262 -18.61 2.34 -0.75
N HIS A 263 -19.09 2.09 -1.97
CA HIS A 263 -19.46 0.77 -2.44
C HIS A 263 -18.23 -0.01 -2.86
N GLN A 264 -18.12 -1.26 -2.41
CA GLN A 264 -17.16 -2.19 -2.97
C GLN A 264 -17.63 -2.66 -4.35
N VAL A 265 -16.74 -2.65 -5.33
CA VAL A 265 -16.96 -3.25 -6.64
C VAL A 265 -15.93 -4.32 -6.92
N LEU A 266 -16.36 -5.42 -7.54
CA LEU A 266 -15.46 -6.34 -8.20
C LEU A 266 -15.32 -5.96 -9.66
N PHE A 267 -14.12 -6.02 -10.20
CA PHE A 267 -13.87 -5.72 -11.60
C PHE A 267 -12.88 -6.67 -12.26
N ARG A 268 -12.87 -6.71 -13.60
CA ARG A 268 -11.81 -7.37 -14.39
C ARG A 268 -11.04 -6.33 -15.18
N ALA A 269 -9.71 -6.39 -15.16
CA ALA A 269 -8.89 -5.51 -15.98
C ALA A 269 -8.80 -6.04 -17.41
N SER A 270 -8.59 -5.15 -18.37
CA SER A 270 -8.49 -5.48 -19.80
C SER A 270 -7.35 -6.44 -20.16
N GLY A 271 -6.31 -6.55 -19.31
CA GLY A 271 -5.17 -7.46 -19.50
C GLY A 271 -5.18 -8.74 -18.64
N ASP A 272 -6.14 -8.89 -17.73
CA ASP A 272 -6.27 -10.06 -16.85
C ASP A 272 -7.75 -10.42 -16.69
N PRO A 273 -8.28 -11.29 -17.58
CA PRO A 273 -9.68 -11.64 -17.59
C PRO A 273 -10.06 -12.70 -16.56
N VAL A 274 -9.08 -13.23 -15.81
CA VAL A 274 -9.28 -14.34 -14.88
C VAL A 274 -9.45 -13.79 -13.47
N THR A 275 -8.64 -12.80 -13.10
CA THR A 275 -8.65 -12.27 -11.74
C THR A 275 -9.77 -11.26 -11.57
N TRP A 276 -10.63 -11.51 -10.58
CA TRP A 276 -11.51 -10.48 -10.05
C TRP A 276 -10.72 -9.58 -9.11
N TYR A 277 -10.80 -8.30 -9.36
CA TYR A 277 -10.17 -7.23 -8.62
C TYR A 277 -11.21 -6.52 -7.78
N THR A 278 -10.80 -5.95 -6.66
CA THR A 278 -11.68 -5.13 -5.83
C THR A 278 -11.32 -3.67 -6.08
N ALA A 279 -12.28 -2.76 -6.00
CA ALA A 279 -12.09 -1.31 -5.90
C ALA A 279 -13.33 -0.68 -5.21
N TYR A 280 -13.36 0.64 -5.09
CA TYR A 280 -14.42 1.38 -4.40
C TYR A 280 -15.01 2.51 -5.24
N THR A 281 -16.27 2.85 -5.01
CA THR A 281 -16.91 3.99 -5.66
C THR A 281 -17.98 4.60 -4.77
N ASP A 282 -18.18 5.92 -4.86
CA ASP A 282 -19.24 6.65 -4.17
C ASP A 282 -20.48 6.90 -5.06
N GLU A 283 -20.49 6.37 -6.29
CA GLU A 283 -21.50 6.71 -7.31
C GLU A 283 -22.64 5.69 -7.46
N ILE A 284 -22.52 4.50 -6.87
CA ILE A 284 -23.56 3.48 -7.03
C ILE A 284 -24.71 3.78 -6.06
N GLN A 285 -25.97 3.78 -6.56
CA GLN A 285 -27.20 3.95 -5.77
C GLN A 285 -28.06 2.68 -5.81
#